data_AF-A0A453QJM8-F1
#
_entry.id   AF-A0A453QJM8-F1
#
_cell.length_a   1.000
_cell.length_b   1.000
_cell.length_c   1.000
_cell.angle_alpha   90.00
_cell.angle_beta   90.00
_cell.angle_gamma   90.00
#
_symmetry.space_group_name_H-M   'P 1'
#
loop_
_entity.id
_entity.type
_entity.pdbx_description
1 polymer ?
#
loop_
_entity_poly.entity_id
_entity_poly.type
_entity_poly.pdbx_seq_one_letter_code
_entity_poly.pdbx_strand_id
1 'polypeptide(L)'
;MALPDELLEEIFLRLAAAADLARASTACVSFRRVITAHPFLRRFRALHPPPLLGILCGGLIPAQPPHPSAAAAAAFADADLSCSFLPPPLFSRALEGTGGDYNPSHLVTEFAVCDPLHRRYLLLPALPDLLVGQVHRPDIVECEPFLAPPGPDDVGADWSSFRVMYLVRCTTKLFLFVFSTCAGQWLANPVTIDVFRCGAVLHRFCAHGCFCWEVFRSNKLLVLDARRIEFSTVDLPPPPGPDVRKMAIVEAGGGRLGMLTISEHPEPGADHLLYAVQSKDANGTNQWQSKSVISLPENYRYGIMGVAGGYLLLTGYPEDDMPISYFSLNLQTFQVEWFCQTGDKSHFW
;
A
#
# COMPACT_ATOMS: atom_id res chain seq x y z
N MET A 1 45.59 -6.62 1.06
CA MET A 1 44.71 -7.75 0.71
C MET A 1 43.29 -7.18 0.70
N ALA A 2 42.64 -7.10 -0.46
CA ALA A 2 41.29 -6.53 -0.55
C ALA A 2 40.27 -7.52 0.02
N LEU A 3 39.32 -7.04 0.82
CA LEU A 3 38.21 -7.85 1.30
C LEU A 3 37.38 -8.31 0.08
N PRO A 4 36.99 -9.59 -0.03
CA PRO A 4 36.07 -10.05 -1.07
C PRO A 4 34.74 -9.27 -1.05
N ASP A 5 34.17 -9.02 -2.23
CA ASP A 5 32.89 -8.29 -2.38
C ASP A 5 31.76 -8.95 -1.57
N GLU A 6 31.73 -10.29 -1.50
CA GLU A 6 30.75 -11.06 -0.71
C GLU A 6 30.79 -10.69 0.79
N LEU A 7 31.98 -10.50 1.36
CA LEU A 7 32.11 -10.11 2.77
C LEU A 7 31.73 -8.63 2.97
N LEU A 8 32.02 -7.78 1.99
CA LEU A 8 31.58 -6.38 2.01
C LEU A 8 30.05 -6.29 1.97
N GLU A 9 29.40 -7.09 1.14
CA GLU A 9 27.93 -7.19 1.11
C GLU A 9 27.38 -7.55 2.49
N GLU A 10 27.87 -8.62 3.12
CA GLU A 10 27.40 -9.04 4.45
C GLU A 10 27.63 -7.99 5.54
N ILE A 11 28.72 -7.20 5.44
CA ILE A 11 28.97 -6.07 6.36
C ILE A 11 27.96 -4.96 6.11
N PHE A 12 27.77 -4.53 4.86
CA PHE A 12 26.87 -3.43 4.53
C PHE A 12 25.40 -3.78 4.76
N LEU A 13 25.01 -5.05 4.62
CA LEU A 13 23.65 -5.50 4.95
C LEU A 13 23.31 -5.37 6.44
N ARG A 14 24.29 -5.17 7.33
CA ARG A 14 24.04 -4.90 8.76
C ARG A 14 23.75 -3.43 9.05
N LEU A 15 23.99 -2.52 8.11
CA LEU A 15 23.72 -1.08 8.25
C LEU A 15 22.25 -0.80 7.97
N ALA A 16 21.37 -0.92 8.97
CA ALA A 16 19.93 -0.83 8.78
C ALA A 16 19.44 0.51 8.19
N ALA A 17 20.17 1.62 8.41
CA ALA A 17 19.79 2.93 7.88
C ALA A 17 20.39 3.17 6.48
N ALA A 18 19.53 3.56 5.52
CA ALA A 18 19.95 3.94 4.18
C ALA A 18 20.97 5.11 4.17
N ALA A 19 20.93 5.99 5.18
CA ALA A 19 21.90 7.07 5.34
C ALA A 19 23.32 6.55 5.66
N ASP A 20 23.45 5.48 6.44
CA ASP A 20 24.74 4.85 6.71
C ASP A 20 25.32 4.19 5.46
N LEU A 21 24.47 3.54 4.65
CA LEU A 21 24.88 3.03 3.34
C LEU A 21 25.33 4.14 2.40
N ALA A 22 24.61 5.26 2.36
CA ALA A 22 25.01 6.41 1.57
C ALA A 22 26.40 6.92 2.00
N ARG A 23 26.66 7.06 3.30
CA ARG A 23 27.98 7.41 3.84
C ARG A 23 29.06 6.38 3.50
N ALA A 24 28.77 5.09 3.60
CA ALA A 24 29.72 4.04 3.23
C ALA A 24 30.05 4.09 1.72
N SER A 25 29.07 4.39 0.88
CA SER A 25 29.24 4.48 -0.58
C SER A 25 30.15 5.64 -1.01
N THR A 26 30.28 6.71 -0.19
CA THR A 26 31.17 7.83 -0.49
C THR A 26 32.61 7.58 -0.05
N ALA A 27 32.87 6.54 0.75
CA ALA A 27 34.20 6.25 1.28
C ALA A 27 35.19 5.77 0.21
N CYS A 28 34.75 4.91 -0.73
CA CYS A 28 35.58 4.47 -1.85
C CYS A 28 34.77 3.90 -3.02
N VAL A 29 35.42 3.79 -4.19
CA VAL A 29 34.81 3.28 -5.44
C VAL A 29 34.33 1.83 -5.31
N SER A 30 35.10 0.98 -4.62
CA SER A 30 34.72 -0.43 -4.41
C SER A 30 33.46 -0.56 -3.55
N PHE A 31 33.35 0.23 -2.49
CA PHE A 31 32.16 0.23 -1.61
C PHE A 31 30.95 0.74 -2.36
N ARG A 32 31.12 1.85 -3.10
CA ARG A 32 30.07 2.36 -3.98
C ARG A 32 29.59 1.28 -4.93
N ARG A 33 30.50 0.59 -5.62
CA ARG A 33 30.15 -0.48 -6.58
C ARG A 33 29.28 -1.55 -5.94
N VAL A 34 29.69 -2.07 -4.77
CA VAL A 34 28.94 -3.11 -4.04
C VAL A 34 27.58 -2.59 -3.58
N ILE A 35 27.54 -1.42 -2.93
CA ILE A 35 26.31 -0.85 -2.37
C ILE A 35 25.30 -0.47 -3.48
N THR A 36 25.78 0.00 -4.63
CA THR A 36 24.90 0.34 -5.77
C THR A 36 24.53 -0.88 -6.61
N ALA A 37 25.09 -2.06 -6.33
CA ALA A 37 24.78 -3.27 -7.08
C ALA A 37 23.33 -3.70 -6.84
N HIS A 38 22.64 -4.08 -7.91
CA HIS A 38 21.23 -4.50 -7.83
C HIS A 38 20.97 -5.68 -6.88
N PRO A 39 21.77 -6.76 -6.86
CA PRO A 39 21.58 -7.86 -5.92
C PRO A 39 21.65 -7.41 -4.46
N PHE A 40 22.60 -6.53 -4.14
CA PHE A 40 22.76 -5.95 -2.82
C PHE A 40 21.53 -5.13 -2.41
N LEU A 41 21.10 -4.17 -3.25
CA LEU A 41 19.94 -3.32 -2.94
C LEU A 41 18.65 -4.12 -2.75
N ARG A 42 18.47 -5.20 -3.52
CA ARG A 42 17.32 -6.11 -3.36
C ARG A 42 17.35 -6.82 -2.02
N ARG A 43 18.51 -7.39 -1.63
CA ARG A 43 18.68 -8.03 -0.31
C ARG A 43 18.51 -7.03 0.82
N PHE A 44 19.04 -5.82 0.66
CA PHE A 44 18.92 -4.75 1.62
C PHE A 44 17.46 -4.38 1.88
N ARG A 45 16.67 -4.10 0.83
CA ARG A 45 15.24 -3.76 0.96
C ARG A 45 14.39 -4.90 1.52
N ALA A 46 14.79 -6.15 1.27
CA ALA A 46 14.11 -7.32 1.84
C ALA A 46 14.38 -7.48 3.34
N LEU A 47 15.55 -7.05 3.81
CA LEU A 47 15.94 -7.11 5.22
C LEU A 47 15.52 -5.86 6.01
N HIS A 48 15.55 -4.71 5.37
CA HIS A 48 15.31 -3.40 5.97
C HIS A 48 14.15 -2.73 5.25
N PRO A 49 12.94 -2.72 5.86
CA PRO A 49 11.79 -2.04 5.30
C PRO A 49 12.11 -0.56 5.00
N PRO A 50 11.59 0.00 3.90
CA PRO A 50 11.80 1.40 3.57
C PRO A 50 11.19 2.30 4.66
N PRO A 51 11.84 3.43 5.01
CA PRO A 51 11.32 4.32 6.03
C PRO A 51 9.99 4.94 5.59
N LEU A 52 9.10 5.13 6.54
CA LEU A 52 7.82 5.78 6.32
C LEU A 52 8.01 7.30 6.31
N LEU A 53 8.03 7.89 5.11
CA LEU A 53 8.39 9.31 4.94
C LEU A 53 7.28 10.28 5.35
N GLY A 54 6.02 9.94 5.13
CA GLY A 54 4.92 10.86 5.41
C GLY A 54 3.58 10.37 4.88
N ILE A 55 2.56 11.19 5.13
CA ILE A 55 1.19 11.00 4.65
C ILE A 55 0.96 11.98 3.52
N LEU A 56 0.44 11.53 2.38
CA LEU A 56 0.07 12.43 1.30
C LEU A 56 -1.43 12.76 1.36
N CYS A 57 -1.77 13.97 1.78
CA CYS A 57 -3.15 14.46 1.86
C CYS A 57 -3.18 15.93 1.44
N GLY A 58 -3.45 16.20 0.15
CA GLY A 58 -3.32 17.56 -0.43
C GLY A 58 -1.87 18.08 -0.55
N GLY A 59 -0.96 17.55 0.28
CA GLY A 59 0.49 17.74 0.29
C GLY A 59 1.15 16.66 1.15
N LEU A 60 2.48 16.68 1.26
CA LEU A 60 3.20 15.75 2.12
C LEU A 60 3.18 16.26 3.57
N ILE A 61 2.60 15.47 4.47
CA ILE A 61 2.75 15.63 5.92
C ILE A 61 3.89 14.70 6.34
N PRO A 62 5.12 15.21 6.52
CA PRO A 62 6.28 14.39 6.81
C PRO A 62 6.23 13.82 8.23
N ALA A 63 6.91 12.68 8.44
CA ALA A 63 7.19 12.20 9.78
C ALA A 63 7.95 13.26 10.60
N GLN A 64 7.59 13.46 11.86
CA GLN A 64 8.15 14.49 12.73
C GLN A 64 8.94 13.87 13.91
N PRO A 65 9.96 14.56 14.45
CA PRO A 65 10.64 14.11 15.67
C PRO A 65 9.62 13.95 16.82
N PRO A 66 9.71 12.88 17.64
CA PRO A 66 10.84 11.96 17.79
C PRO A 66 10.82 10.71 16.90
N HIS A 67 9.94 10.62 15.90
CA HIS A 67 9.82 9.42 15.07
C HIS A 67 11.13 9.06 14.33
N PRO A 68 11.55 7.78 14.26
CA PRO A 68 12.81 7.38 13.62
C PRO A 68 12.93 7.78 12.15
N SER A 69 11.80 7.88 11.44
CA SER A 69 11.80 8.29 10.01
C SER A 69 11.86 9.81 9.80
N ALA A 70 11.84 10.63 10.86
CA ALA A 70 11.77 12.09 10.73
C ALA A 70 12.95 12.69 9.95
N ALA A 71 14.17 12.21 10.19
CA ALA A 71 15.35 12.68 9.46
C ALA A 71 15.28 12.33 7.96
N ALA A 72 14.76 11.14 7.62
CA ALA A 72 14.56 10.74 6.23
C ALA A 72 13.44 11.57 5.59
N ALA A 73 12.33 11.78 6.29
CA ALA A 73 11.21 12.59 5.85
C ALA A 73 11.61 14.04 5.55
N ALA A 74 12.45 14.64 6.41
CA ALA A 74 12.94 16.00 6.22
C ALA A 74 13.75 16.18 4.92
N ALA A 75 14.48 15.14 4.48
CA ALA A 75 15.21 15.18 3.21
C ALA A 75 14.29 15.26 1.96
N PHE A 76 12.99 14.96 2.13
CA PHE A 76 11.99 15.00 1.07
C PHE A 76 10.89 16.04 1.31
N ALA A 77 11.03 16.91 2.32
CA ALA A 77 10.00 17.91 2.66
C ALA A 77 9.69 18.87 1.50
N ASP A 78 10.71 19.21 0.70
CA ASP A 78 10.60 20.10 -0.46
C ASP A 78 10.28 19.36 -1.78
N ALA A 79 10.08 18.03 -1.74
CA ALA A 79 9.79 17.26 -2.93
C ALA A 79 8.38 17.56 -3.44
N ASP A 80 8.28 17.99 -4.70
CA ASP A 80 6.98 18.19 -5.35
C ASP A 80 6.37 16.84 -5.74
N LEU A 81 5.56 16.27 -4.83
CA LEU A 81 4.82 15.04 -5.06
C LEU A 81 3.51 15.26 -5.83
N SER A 82 3.27 16.47 -6.35
CA SER A 82 2.02 16.76 -7.05
C SER A 82 1.94 16.18 -8.48
N CYS A 83 3.08 15.69 -9.02
CA CYS A 83 3.25 15.32 -10.43
C CYS A 83 2.79 16.42 -11.42
N SER A 84 2.99 17.71 -11.06
CA SER A 84 2.68 18.91 -11.87
C SER A 84 3.32 18.94 -13.27
N PHE A 85 4.35 18.11 -13.49
CA PHE A 85 5.08 17.99 -14.76
C PHE A 85 4.41 17.03 -15.77
N LEU A 86 3.32 16.37 -15.41
CA LEU A 86 2.57 15.50 -16.33
C LEU A 86 1.80 16.33 -17.37
N PRO A 87 1.72 15.87 -18.64
CA PRO A 87 0.93 16.57 -19.64
C PRO A 87 -0.57 16.47 -19.33
N PRO A 88 -1.34 17.57 -19.45
CA PRO A 88 -2.80 17.50 -19.46
C PRO A 88 -3.27 16.61 -20.63
N PRO A 89 -4.34 15.80 -20.48
CA PRO A 89 -5.37 15.82 -19.44
C PRO A 89 -5.22 14.73 -18.36
N LEU A 90 -4.03 14.15 -18.17
CA LEU A 90 -3.79 12.95 -17.36
C LEU A 90 -3.89 13.20 -15.85
N PHE A 91 -5.08 13.49 -15.34
CA PHE A 91 -5.34 13.67 -13.91
C PHE A 91 -6.24 12.56 -13.37
N SER A 92 -5.64 11.41 -13.07
CA SER A 92 -6.14 10.50 -12.04
C SER A 92 -4.93 9.98 -11.24
N ARG A 93 -4.87 10.35 -9.97
CA ARG A 93 -3.74 10.00 -9.08
C ARG A 93 -4.08 8.70 -8.36
N ALA A 94 -3.50 7.60 -8.82
CA ALA A 94 -3.41 6.38 -8.02
C ALA A 94 -2.05 6.37 -7.31
N LEU A 95 -2.04 6.79 -6.05
CA LEU A 95 -0.91 6.52 -5.18
C LEU A 95 -1.20 5.27 -4.36
N GLU A 96 -0.17 4.46 -4.14
CA GLU A 96 -0.25 3.39 -3.15
C GLU A 96 -0.60 3.99 -1.78
N GLY A 97 -1.80 3.68 -1.26
CA GLY A 97 -2.14 3.92 0.14
C GLY A 97 -3.10 5.07 0.47
N THR A 98 -3.71 5.75 -0.50
CA THR A 98 -4.77 6.73 -0.19
C THR A 98 -5.96 6.56 -1.12
N GLY A 99 -7.07 6.07 -0.56
CA GLY A 99 -8.41 6.18 -1.14
C GLY A 99 -8.82 7.65 -1.14
N GLY A 100 -8.41 8.38 -2.17
CA GLY A 100 -8.97 9.69 -2.47
C GLY A 100 -10.36 9.51 -3.06
N ASP A 101 -11.29 10.34 -2.61
CA ASP A 101 -12.70 10.40 -3.01
C ASP A 101 -12.82 10.92 -4.46
N TYR A 102 -12.34 10.11 -5.41
CA TYR A 102 -12.49 10.34 -6.84
C TYR A 102 -13.57 9.40 -7.33
N ASN A 103 -14.71 9.98 -7.68
CA ASN A 103 -15.84 9.26 -8.25
C ASN A 103 -15.91 9.55 -9.75
N PRO A 104 -15.05 8.96 -10.61
CA PRO A 104 -15.24 9.11 -12.03
C PRO A 104 -16.36 8.13 -12.42
N SER A 105 -17.55 8.68 -12.64
CA SER A 105 -18.61 8.06 -13.45
C SER A 105 -18.17 7.81 -14.92
N HIS A 106 -16.90 8.06 -15.25
CA HIS A 106 -16.30 7.93 -16.57
C HIS A 106 -15.07 7.01 -16.51
N LEU A 107 -15.02 6.07 -17.46
CA LEU A 107 -13.88 5.18 -17.63
C LEU A 107 -12.64 5.99 -18.08
N VAL A 108 -11.54 5.85 -17.35
CA VAL A 108 -10.24 6.42 -17.74
C VAL A 108 -9.58 5.50 -18.75
N THR A 109 -9.12 6.05 -19.87
CA THR A 109 -8.48 5.30 -20.95
C THR A 109 -7.00 5.60 -21.11
N GLU A 110 -6.52 6.74 -20.60
CA GLU A 110 -5.13 7.18 -20.72
C GLU A 110 -4.46 7.16 -19.35
N PHE A 111 -3.25 6.63 -19.29
CA PHE A 111 -2.54 6.41 -18.04
C PHE A 111 -1.08 6.88 -18.14
N ALA A 112 -0.57 7.39 -17.04
CA ALA A 112 0.84 7.67 -16.85
C ALA A 112 1.32 7.14 -15.51
N VAL A 113 2.54 6.61 -15.48
CA VAL A 113 3.24 6.28 -14.25
C VAL A 113 4.31 7.33 -14.02
N CYS A 114 4.23 8.09 -12.93
CA CYS A 114 5.20 9.12 -12.58
C CYS A 114 6.12 8.67 -11.44
N ASP A 115 7.40 9.02 -11.56
CA ASP A 115 8.34 9.13 -10.44
C ASP A 115 8.40 10.61 -10.05
N PRO A 116 7.71 11.01 -8.96
CA PRO A 116 7.67 12.41 -8.55
C PRO A 116 9.03 12.93 -8.07
N LEU A 117 9.89 12.07 -7.50
CA LEU A 117 11.19 12.47 -6.97
C LEU A 117 12.15 12.86 -8.10
N HIS A 118 12.14 12.11 -9.19
CA HIS A 118 13.00 12.37 -10.34
C HIS A 118 12.33 13.18 -11.46
N ARG A 119 11.06 13.57 -11.27
CA ARG A 119 10.24 14.26 -12.29
C ARG A 119 10.22 13.52 -13.62
N ARG A 120 10.10 12.20 -13.57
CA ARG A 120 10.05 11.33 -14.75
C ARG A 120 8.66 10.73 -14.86
N TYR A 121 8.24 10.43 -16.07
CA TYR A 121 7.01 9.70 -16.30
C TYR A 121 7.12 8.77 -17.50
N LEU A 122 6.27 7.75 -17.49
CA LEU A 122 6.03 6.85 -18.61
C LEU A 122 4.56 6.96 -19.01
N LEU A 123 4.29 7.34 -20.25
CA LEU A 123 2.96 7.27 -20.83
C LEU A 123 2.67 5.85 -21.28
N LEU A 124 1.51 5.34 -20.92
CA LEU A 124 1.05 4.04 -21.36
C LEU A 124 0.24 4.18 -22.66
N PRO A 125 0.18 3.14 -23.51
CA PRO A 125 -0.80 3.11 -24.59
C PRO A 125 -2.20 3.27 -24.00
N ALA A 126 -3.09 3.95 -24.72
CA ALA A 126 -4.48 4.07 -24.31
C ALA A 126 -5.14 2.68 -24.23
N LEU A 127 -6.11 2.55 -23.32
CA LEU A 127 -6.92 1.34 -23.21
C LEU A 127 -7.70 1.14 -24.53
N PRO A 128 -7.51 0.02 -25.25
CA PRO A 128 -8.14 -0.20 -26.55
C PRO A 128 -9.66 -0.08 -26.53
N ASP A 129 -10.26 0.52 -27.56
CA ASP A 129 -11.72 0.73 -27.66
C ASP A 129 -12.54 -0.57 -27.51
N LEU A 130 -11.99 -1.70 -27.98
CA LEU A 130 -12.60 -3.02 -27.81
C LEU A 130 -12.74 -3.40 -26.33
N LEU A 131 -11.77 -3.03 -25.50
CA LEU A 131 -11.80 -3.26 -24.05
C LEU A 131 -12.78 -2.30 -23.38
N VAL A 132 -12.78 -1.03 -23.81
CA VAL A 132 -13.72 -0.01 -23.35
C VAL A 132 -15.18 -0.41 -23.62
N GLY A 133 -15.44 -0.99 -24.80
CA GLY A 133 -16.78 -1.45 -25.20
C GLY A 133 -17.36 -2.58 -24.35
N GLN A 134 -16.53 -3.29 -23.57
CA GLN A 134 -17.00 -4.36 -22.67
C GLN A 134 -17.63 -3.82 -21.38
N VAL A 135 -17.36 -2.55 -21.04
CA VAL A 135 -17.87 -1.91 -19.83
C VAL A 135 -19.08 -1.04 -20.18
N HIS A 136 -20.26 -1.40 -19.67
CA HIS A 136 -21.46 -0.60 -19.87
C HIS A 136 -21.40 0.67 -19.01
N ARG A 137 -21.44 1.83 -19.68
CA ARG A 137 -21.19 3.16 -19.09
C ARG A 137 -22.22 3.66 -18.05
N PRO A 138 -23.50 3.19 -17.96
CA PRO A 138 -24.33 3.56 -16.81
C PRO A 138 -24.07 2.72 -15.55
N ASP A 139 -23.27 1.64 -15.64
CA ASP A 139 -23.07 0.70 -14.55
C ASP A 139 -21.79 0.92 -13.75
N ILE A 140 -20.88 1.80 -14.20
CA ILE A 140 -19.62 2.07 -13.51
C ILE A 140 -19.93 2.77 -12.19
N VAL A 141 -19.55 2.12 -11.10
CA VAL A 141 -19.68 2.68 -9.76
C VAL A 141 -18.34 3.26 -9.30
N GLU A 142 -17.22 2.65 -9.70
CA GLU A 142 -15.91 3.03 -9.17
C GLU A 142 -14.76 2.51 -10.04
N CYS A 143 -13.63 3.22 -10.02
CA CYS A 143 -12.45 2.93 -10.82
C CYS A 143 -11.17 3.13 -9.99
N GLU A 144 -10.27 2.16 -10.00
CA GLU A 144 -9.04 2.21 -9.20
C GLU A 144 -7.84 1.66 -10.00
N PRO A 145 -6.93 2.54 -10.47
CA PRO A 145 -5.63 2.13 -10.98
C PRO A 145 -4.64 1.84 -9.86
N PHE A 146 -3.66 0.96 -10.11
CA PHE A 146 -2.57 0.68 -9.18
C PHE A 146 -1.40 -0.05 -9.83
N LEU A 147 -0.24 0.02 -9.16
CA LEU A 147 0.96 -0.70 -9.57
C LEU A 147 0.97 -2.11 -8.98
N ALA A 148 1.52 -3.04 -9.75
CA ALA A 148 1.74 -4.41 -9.35
C ALA A 148 3.14 -4.87 -9.77
N PRO A 149 3.76 -5.79 -9.03
CA PRO A 149 5.02 -6.40 -9.45
C PRO A 149 4.83 -7.17 -10.77
N PRO A 150 5.90 -7.43 -11.54
CA PRO A 150 5.84 -8.28 -12.72
C PRO A 150 5.42 -9.71 -12.37
N GLY A 151 4.75 -10.37 -13.30
CA GLY A 151 4.27 -11.74 -13.22
C GLY A 151 5.27 -12.75 -13.78
N PRO A 152 4.99 -14.05 -13.65
CA PRO A 152 5.84 -15.10 -14.21
C PRO A 152 5.90 -15.08 -15.74
N ASP A 153 4.85 -14.56 -16.40
CA ASP A 153 4.76 -14.46 -17.86
C ASP A 153 5.53 -13.25 -18.43
N ASP A 154 6.00 -12.33 -17.57
CA ASP A 154 6.78 -11.16 -17.95
C ASP A 154 8.25 -11.55 -18.20
N VAL A 155 8.49 -12.26 -19.30
CA VAL A 155 9.82 -12.72 -19.71
C VAL A 155 10.73 -11.51 -19.98
N GLY A 156 11.90 -11.50 -19.35
CA GLY A 156 12.86 -10.38 -19.47
C GLY A 156 12.62 -9.25 -18.49
N ALA A 157 11.69 -9.41 -17.53
CA ALA A 157 11.49 -8.43 -16.46
C ALA A 157 12.78 -8.15 -15.70
N ASP A 158 13.11 -6.86 -15.63
CA ASP A 158 14.20 -6.33 -14.83
C ASP A 158 13.66 -5.64 -13.55
N TRP A 159 14.51 -4.89 -12.87
CA TRP A 159 14.15 -4.18 -11.64
C TRP A 159 13.25 -2.96 -11.86
N SER A 160 13.17 -2.46 -13.09
CA SER A 160 12.32 -1.32 -13.49
C SER A 160 10.98 -1.76 -14.06
N SER A 161 10.79 -3.07 -14.22
CA SER A 161 9.60 -3.67 -14.79
C SER A 161 8.48 -3.72 -13.76
N PHE A 162 7.29 -3.29 -14.16
CA PHE A 162 6.06 -3.29 -13.37
C PHE A 162 4.85 -3.59 -14.25
N ARG A 163 3.72 -3.85 -13.60
CA ARG A 163 2.40 -3.89 -14.22
C ARG A 163 1.54 -2.75 -13.72
N VAL A 164 0.68 -2.25 -14.58
CA VAL A 164 -0.39 -1.31 -14.21
C VAL A 164 -1.69 -2.07 -14.27
N MET A 165 -2.36 -2.18 -13.14
CA MET A 165 -3.64 -2.82 -12.99
C MET A 165 -4.71 -1.74 -12.85
N TYR A 166 -5.81 -1.87 -13.59
CA TYR A 166 -6.93 -0.94 -13.54
C TYR A 166 -8.20 -1.73 -13.25
N LEU A 167 -8.66 -1.62 -12.00
CA LEU A 167 -9.87 -2.28 -11.53
C LEU A 167 -11.07 -1.36 -11.72
N VAL A 168 -12.06 -1.85 -12.43
CA VAL A 168 -13.31 -1.14 -12.71
C VAL A 168 -14.45 -1.92 -12.09
N ARG A 169 -15.16 -1.28 -11.17
CA ARG A 169 -16.32 -1.85 -10.49
C ARG A 169 -17.60 -1.35 -11.14
N CYS A 170 -18.32 -2.29 -11.73
CA CYS A 170 -19.68 -2.09 -12.20
C CYS A 170 -20.69 -2.58 -11.15
N THR A 171 -21.97 -2.25 -11.35
CA THR A 171 -23.10 -2.67 -10.51
C THR A 171 -23.15 -4.19 -10.27
N THR A 172 -22.73 -4.99 -11.25
CA THR A 172 -22.82 -6.46 -11.21
C THR A 172 -21.50 -7.19 -11.42
N LYS A 173 -20.45 -6.51 -11.90
CA LYS A 173 -19.19 -7.12 -12.31
C LYS A 173 -17.97 -6.28 -11.93
N LEU A 174 -16.84 -6.94 -11.74
CA LEU A 174 -15.51 -6.32 -11.73
C LEU A 174 -14.81 -6.63 -13.04
N PHE A 175 -14.12 -5.62 -13.58
CA PHE A 175 -13.20 -5.76 -14.71
C PHE A 175 -11.81 -5.35 -14.26
N LEU A 176 -10.83 -6.21 -14.49
CA LEU A 176 -9.43 -5.93 -14.24
C LEU A 176 -8.69 -5.86 -15.58
N PHE A 177 -8.26 -4.65 -15.95
CA PHE A 177 -7.37 -4.43 -17.08
C PHE A 177 -5.93 -4.46 -16.58
N VAL A 178 -5.03 -5.09 -17.33
CA VAL A 178 -3.63 -5.23 -16.94
C VAL A 178 -2.74 -4.80 -18.10
N PHE A 179 -1.84 -3.87 -17.83
CA PHE A 179 -0.75 -3.47 -18.71
C PHE A 179 0.56 -4.03 -18.16
N SER A 180 1.41 -4.56 -19.05
CA SER A 180 2.77 -4.98 -18.70
C SER A 180 3.79 -4.09 -19.39
N THR A 181 4.75 -3.58 -18.61
CA THR A 181 5.91 -2.84 -19.14
C THR A 181 6.82 -3.71 -20.00
N CYS A 182 6.92 -5.02 -19.71
CA CYS A 182 7.75 -5.94 -20.49
C CYS A 182 7.17 -6.15 -21.89
N ALA A 183 5.84 -6.29 -21.97
CA ALA A 183 5.14 -6.45 -23.25
C ALA A 183 4.86 -5.10 -23.95
N GLY A 184 4.87 -3.99 -23.20
CA GLY A 184 4.52 -2.67 -23.72
C GLY A 184 3.07 -2.51 -24.14
N GLN A 185 2.17 -3.42 -23.70
CA GLN A 185 0.77 -3.46 -24.14
C GLN A 185 -0.17 -3.93 -23.02
N TRP A 186 -1.46 -3.61 -23.20
CA TRP A 186 -2.55 -4.16 -22.40
C TRP A 186 -2.78 -5.63 -22.75
N LEU A 187 -3.22 -6.44 -21.79
CA LEU A 187 -3.72 -7.78 -22.07
C LEU A 187 -4.92 -7.72 -23.02
N ALA A 188 -5.02 -8.71 -23.90
CA ALA A 188 -6.03 -8.74 -24.96
C ALA A 188 -7.47 -8.81 -24.44
N ASN A 189 -7.67 -9.37 -23.24
CA ASN A 189 -8.97 -9.46 -22.57
C ASN A 189 -8.84 -9.06 -21.09
N PRO A 190 -9.85 -8.40 -20.51
CA PRO A 190 -9.87 -8.14 -19.09
C PRO A 190 -10.18 -9.41 -18.31
N VAL A 191 -9.71 -9.49 -17.06
CA VAL A 191 -10.19 -10.50 -16.12
C VAL A 191 -11.50 -10.01 -15.52
N THR A 192 -12.54 -10.84 -15.58
CA THR A 192 -13.89 -10.47 -15.12
C THR A 192 -14.35 -11.34 -13.96
N ILE A 193 -15.02 -10.74 -12.99
CA ILE A 193 -15.68 -11.46 -11.89
C ILE A 193 -17.10 -10.93 -11.72
N ASP A 194 -18.04 -11.82 -11.48
CA ASP A 194 -19.40 -11.45 -11.09
C ASP A 194 -19.45 -11.14 -9.58
N VAL A 195 -19.97 -9.97 -9.20
CA VAL A 195 -20.02 -9.50 -7.80
C VAL A 195 -21.47 -9.26 -7.35
N PHE A 196 -22.39 -10.12 -7.80
CA PHE A 196 -23.83 -10.00 -7.55
C PHE A 196 -24.15 -9.59 -6.10
N ARG A 197 -24.79 -8.41 -5.95
CA ARG A 197 -25.34 -7.86 -4.69
C ARG A 197 -24.31 -7.55 -3.58
N CYS A 198 -23.02 -7.52 -3.90
CA CYS A 198 -21.95 -7.21 -2.95
C CYS A 198 -21.11 -6.02 -3.43
N GLY A 199 -21.05 -4.96 -2.64
CA GLY A 199 -20.14 -3.83 -2.92
C GLY A 199 -18.77 -4.15 -2.34
N ALA A 200 -17.73 -4.34 -3.15
CA ALA A 200 -16.38 -4.22 -2.62
C ALA A 200 -16.15 -2.75 -2.21
N VAL A 201 -15.65 -2.52 -1.00
CA VAL A 201 -15.16 -1.19 -0.60
C VAL A 201 -13.76 -1.05 -1.19
N LEU A 202 -13.45 0.02 -1.91
CA LEU A 202 -12.11 0.23 -2.49
C LEU A 202 -11.07 0.73 -1.47
N HIS A 203 -11.14 0.24 -0.24
CA HIS A 203 -9.98 0.27 0.62
C HIS A 203 -9.17 -1.00 0.32
N ARG A 204 -8.14 -0.84 -0.51
CA ARG A 204 -7.27 -1.93 -0.94
C ARG A 204 -6.12 -2.11 0.04
N PHE A 205 -5.90 -3.36 0.46
CA PHE A 205 -4.71 -3.77 1.18
C PHE A 205 -3.75 -4.52 0.25
N CYS A 206 -2.45 -4.46 0.54
CA CYS A 206 -1.44 -5.23 -0.16
C CYS A 206 -0.69 -6.11 0.85
N ALA A 207 -0.65 -7.42 0.60
CA ALA A 207 0.09 -8.37 1.43
C ALA A 207 0.56 -9.56 0.59
N HIS A 208 1.84 -9.92 0.70
CA HIS A 208 2.48 -11.05 0.00
C HIS A 208 2.34 -11.00 -1.53
N GLY A 209 2.27 -9.80 -2.10
CA GLY A 209 2.03 -9.60 -3.54
C GLY A 209 0.58 -9.88 -3.98
N CYS A 210 -0.35 -9.99 -3.03
CA CYS A 210 -1.78 -10.03 -3.27
C CYS A 210 -2.42 -8.69 -2.92
N PHE A 211 -3.48 -8.34 -3.65
CA PHE A 211 -4.34 -7.21 -3.36
C PHE A 211 -5.65 -7.69 -2.75
N CYS A 212 -6.10 -7.05 -1.68
CA CYS A 212 -7.24 -7.51 -0.90
C CYS A 212 -8.26 -6.38 -0.73
N TRP A 213 -9.54 -6.68 -0.92
CA TRP A 213 -10.66 -5.75 -0.71
C TRP A 213 -11.70 -6.37 0.20
N GLU A 214 -12.22 -5.60 1.15
CA GLU A 214 -13.36 -6.02 1.94
C GLU A 214 -14.63 -6.01 1.08
N VAL A 215 -15.36 -7.11 1.10
CA VAL A 215 -16.63 -7.24 0.40
C VAL A 215 -17.76 -6.94 1.37
N PHE A 216 -18.35 -5.75 1.24
CA PHE A 216 -19.40 -5.22 2.11
C PHE A 216 -20.55 -6.21 2.27
N ARG A 217 -21.02 -6.39 3.51
CA ARG A 217 -22.12 -7.29 3.93
C ARG A 217 -21.93 -8.78 3.67
N SER A 218 -20.74 -9.24 3.24
CA SER A 218 -20.51 -10.68 3.02
C SER A 218 -19.52 -11.33 3.98
N ASN A 219 -18.90 -10.58 4.90
CA ASN A 219 -17.80 -11.05 5.75
C ASN A 219 -16.74 -11.82 4.94
N LYS A 220 -16.42 -11.32 3.74
CA LYS A 220 -15.43 -11.91 2.85
C LYS A 220 -14.43 -10.86 2.41
N LEU A 221 -13.22 -11.33 2.19
CA LEU A 221 -12.14 -10.61 1.56
C LEU A 221 -11.99 -11.13 0.14
N LEU A 222 -12.13 -10.24 -0.85
CA LEU A 222 -11.75 -10.53 -2.23
C LEU A 222 -10.24 -10.38 -2.33
N VAL A 223 -9.56 -11.40 -2.82
CA VAL A 223 -8.09 -11.45 -2.92
C VAL A 223 -7.70 -11.66 -4.38
N LEU A 224 -6.93 -10.73 -4.94
CA LEU A 224 -6.27 -10.85 -6.24
C LEU A 224 -4.81 -11.23 -6.03
N ASP A 225 -4.42 -12.42 -6.50
CA ASP A 225 -3.01 -12.75 -6.66
C ASP A 225 -2.49 -11.94 -7.85
N ALA A 226 -1.66 -10.93 -7.59
CA ALA A 226 -1.19 -10.04 -8.65
C ALA A 226 -0.32 -10.80 -9.65
N ARG A 227 0.48 -11.77 -9.21
CA ARG A 227 1.41 -12.53 -10.07
C ARG A 227 0.64 -13.37 -11.06
N ARG A 228 -0.35 -14.12 -10.58
CA ARG A 228 -1.17 -15.04 -11.38
C ARG A 228 -2.34 -14.35 -12.07
N ILE A 229 -2.71 -13.15 -11.63
CA ILE A 229 -3.90 -12.42 -12.10
C ILE A 229 -5.17 -13.26 -11.83
N GLU A 230 -5.21 -13.92 -10.68
CA GLU A 230 -6.29 -14.81 -10.27
C GLU A 230 -6.99 -14.24 -9.04
N PHE A 231 -8.33 -14.26 -9.05
CA PHE A 231 -9.13 -13.85 -7.92
C PHE A 231 -9.56 -15.05 -7.07
N SER A 232 -9.63 -14.82 -5.76
CA SER A 232 -10.09 -15.77 -4.77
C SER A 232 -10.84 -15.05 -3.67
N THR A 233 -11.50 -15.79 -2.78
CA THR A 233 -12.16 -15.21 -1.60
C THR A 233 -11.68 -15.88 -0.33
N VAL A 234 -11.56 -15.09 0.72
CA VAL A 234 -11.21 -15.55 2.07
C VAL A 234 -12.32 -15.11 3.01
N ASP A 235 -12.86 -16.05 3.79
CA ASP A 235 -13.84 -15.73 4.82
C ASP A 235 -13.17 -14.92 5.94
N LEU A 236 -13.85 -13.87 6.37
CA LEU A 236 -13.47 -13.04 7.49
C LEU A 236 -14.30 -13.43 8.72
N PRO A 237 -13.77 -13.25 9.94
CA PRO A 237 -14.58 -13.48 11.14
C PRO A 237 -15.73 -12.47 11.19
N PRO A 238 -16.73 -12.62 12.07
CA PRO A 238 -17.73 -11.60 12.31
C PRO A 238 -17.09 -10.28 12.77
N PRO A 239 -17.65 -9.11 12.41
CA PRO A 239 -17.11 -7.84 12.88
C PRO A 239 -17.27 -7.72 14.41
N PRO A 240 -16.34 -7.04 15.10
CA PRO A 240 -16.41 -6.84 16.53
C PRO A 240 -17.55 -5.89 16.97
N GLY A 241 -18.20 -5.19 16.03
CA GLY A 241 -19.28 -4.23 16.30
C GLY A 241 -20.30 -4.13 15.16
N PRO A 242 -21.34 -3.29 15.32
CA PRO A 242 -22.44 -3.14 14.35
C PRO A 242 -22.05 -2.35 13.08
N ASP A 243 -20.95 -1.60 13.12
CA ASP A 243 -20.47 -0.75 12.02
C ASP A 243 -19.51 -1.48 11.05
N VAL A 244 -19.16 -0.80 9.95
CA VAL A 244 -18.17 -1.27 8.97
C VAL A 244 -16.87 -1.61 9.69
N ARG A 245 -16.28 -2.77 9.38
CA ARG A 245 -15.06 -3.22 10.05
C ARG A 245 -13.91 -2.26 9.73
N LYS A 246 -13.42 -1.54 10.73
CA LYS A 246 -12.12 -0.86 10.66
C LYS A 246 -11.00 -1.89 10.71
N MET A 247 -10.54 -2.34 9.55
CA MET A 247 -9.48 -3.33 9.44
C MET A 247 -8.31 -2.90 8.56
N ALA A 248 -7.16 -3.54 8.79
CA ALA A 248 -6.05 -3.62 7.87
C ALA A 248 -5.65 -5.07 7.65
N ILE A 249 -5.35 -5.43 6.40
CA ILE A 249 -4.66 -6.69 6.08
C ILE A 249 -3.16 -6.42 5.99
N VAL A 250 -2.38 -7.27 6.65
CA VAL A 250 -0.92 -7.17 6.75
C VAL A 250 -0.27 -8.51 6.46
N GLU A 251 1.04 -8.48 6.21
CA GLU A 251 1.84 -9.69 6.05
C GLU A 251 2.13 -10.34 7.40
N ALA A 252 1.72 -11.59 7.58
CA ALA A 252 2.09 -12.42 8.73
C ALA A 252 3.11 -13.50 8.34
N GLY A 253 3.85 -13.98 9.35
CA GLY A 253 4.89 -15.00 9.17
C GLY A 253 4.38 -16.30 8.54
N GLY A 254 5.20 -16.88 7.66
CA GLY A 254 4.88 -18.11 6.93
C GLY A 254 3.96 -17.92 5.72
N GLY A 255 3.97 -16.72 5.10
CA GLY A 255 3.17 -16.42 3.91
C GLY A 255 1.67 -16.33 4.19
N ARG A 256 1.28 -16.02 5.43
CA ARG A 256 -0.11 -15.95 5.87
C ARG A 256 -0.55 -14.50 5.94
N LEU A 257 -1.86 -14.27 5.83
CA LEU A 257 -2.44 -12.95 6.07
C LEU A 257 -2.59 -12.70 7.57
N GLY A 258 -2.20 -11.50 8.00
CA GLY A 258 -2.57 -10.93 9.29
C GLY A 258 -3.71 -9.93 9.10
N MET A 259 -4.51 -9.77 10.13
CA MET A 259 -5.58 -8.77 10.18
C MET A 259 -5.46 -7.99 11.48
N LEU A 260 -5.48 -6.68 11.37
CA LEU A 260 -5.51 -5.74 12.48
C LEU A 260 -6.87 -5.06 12.49
N THR A 261 -7.56 -5.07 13.62
CA THR A 261 -8.87 -4.41 13.78
C THR A 261 -8.88 -3.56 15.03
N ILE A 262 -9.47 -2.37 14.94
CA ILE A 262 -9.72 -1.55 16.13
C ILE A 262 -10.95 -2.12 16.85
N SER A 263 -10.81 -2.41 18.14
CA SER A 263 -11.97 -2.67 19.00
C SER A 263 -12.55 -1.33 19.42
N GLU A 264 -13.77 -1.03 18.98
CA GLU A 264 -14.43 0.20 19.37
C GLU A 264 -15.00 0.04 20.78
N HIS A 265 -14.52 0.85 21.71
CA HIS A 265 -15.13 0.98 23.02
C HIS A 265 -15.96 2.27 23.10
N PRO A 266 -17.11 2.26 23.82
CA PRO A 266 -17.91 3.47 24.02
C PRO A 266 -17.14 4.55 24.77
N GLU A 267 -16.23 4.13 25.66
CA GLU A 267 -15.39 5.02 26.46
C GLU A 267 -14.10 5.38 25.70
N PRO A 268 -13.74 6.67 25.66
CA PRO A 268 -12.51 7.14 25.01
C PRO A 268 -11.28 6.64 25.75
N GLY A 269 -10.20 6.34 25.01
CA GLY A 269 -8.94 5.86 25.60
C GLY A 269 -8.93 4.36 25.94
N ALA A 270 -10.02 3.63 25.69
CA ALA A 270 -10.10 2.18 25.82
C ALA A 270 -9.99 1.45 24.47
N ASP A 271 -9.63 2.14 23.39
CA ASP A 271 -9.44 1.50 22.07
C ASP A 271 -8.15 0.66 22.08
N HIS A 272 -8.26 -0.62 21.74
CA HIS A 272 -7.13 -1.51 21.48
C HIS A 272 -7.12 -1.95 20.02
N LEU A 273 -5.93 -2.29 19.53
CA LEU A 273 -5.79 -2.94 18.23
C LEU A 273 -5.66 -4.45 18.44
N LEU A 274 -6.58 -5.20 17.85
CA LEU A 274 -6.61 -6.67 17.89
C LEU A 274 -5.88 -7.22 16.67
N TYR A 275 -4.93 -8.12 16.89
CA TYR A 275 -4.20 -8.81 15.84
C TYR A 275 -4.64 -10.27 15.72
N ALA A 276 -5.08 -10.65 14.52
CA ALA A 276 -5.42 -12.02 14.18
C ALA A 276 -4.59 -12.50 12.98
N VAL A 277 -4.25 -13.78 12.95
CA VAL A 277 -3.52 -14.41 11.85
C VAL A 277 -4.38 -15.48 11.22
N GLN A 278 -4.40 -15.50 9.89
CA GLN A 278 -5.06 -16.53 9.11
C GLN A 278 -4.41 -17.89 9.39
N SER A 279 -5.25 -18.90 9.56
CA SER A 279 -4.87 -20.28 9.80
C SER A 279 -5.84 -21.21 9.09
N LYS A 280 -5.47 -22.49 8.98
CA LYS A 280 -6.40 -23.53 8.53
C LYS A 280 -6.81 -24.38 9.72
N ASP A 281 -8.08 -24.78 9.80
CA ASP A 281 -8.51 -25.81 10.74
C ASP A 281 -8.08 -27.22 10.31
N ALA A 282 -8.42 -28.21 11.14
CA ALA A 282 -8.20 -29.62 10.87
C ALA A 282 -8.90 -30.13 9.59
N ASN A 283 -9.91 -29.39 9.10
CA ASN A 283 -10.68 -29.70 7.90
C ASN A 283 -10.19 -28.92 6.67
N GLY A 284 -9.18 -28.06 6.83
CA GLY A 284 -8.63 -27.22 5.77
C GLY A 284 -9.39 -25.91 5.51
N THR A 285 -10.42 -25.60 6.30
CA THR A 285 -11.18 -24.35 6.21
C THR A 285 -10.40 -23.18 6.79
N ASN A 286 -10.53 -22.01 6.15
CA ASN A 286 -9.84 -20.80 6.58
C ASN A 286 -10.48 -20.27 7.87
N GLN A 287 -9.65 -20.04 8.88
CA GLN A 287 -10.07 -19.46 10.17
C GLN A 287 -9.02 -18.52 10.73
N TRP A 288 -9.47 -17.54 11.51
CA TRP A 288 -8.62 -16.48 12.06
C TRP A 288 -8.34 -16.73 13.52
N GLN A 289 -7.06 -16.76 13.89
CA GLN A 289 -6.62 -16.94 15.28
C GLN A 289 -6.16 -15.61 15.85
N SER A 290 -6.82 -15.14 16.91
CA SER A 290 -6.34 -14.01 17.69
C SER A 290 -4.96 -14.31 18.30
N LYS A 291 -4.04 -13.36 18.23
CA LYS A 291 -2.65 -13.51 18.70
C LYS A 291 -2.28 -12.50 19.76
N SER A 292 -2.61 -11.23 19.57
CA SER A 292 -2.21 -10.17 20.48
C SER A 292 -3.23 -9.04 20.51
N VAL A 293 -3.23 -8.34 21.65
CA VAL A 293 -3.94 -7.08 21.86
C VAL A 293 -2.86 -6.03 22.06
N ILE A 294 -2.92 -4.97 21.25
CA ILE A 294 -1.93 -3.90 21.22
C ILE A 294 -2.60 -2.66 21.80
N SER A 295 -2.01 -2.13 22.86
CA SER A 295 -2.48 -0.89 23.49
C SER A 295 -2.20 0.30 22.60
N LEU A 296 -3.21 1.15 22.41
CA LEU A 296 -3.08 2.43 21.73
C LEU A 296 -2.96 3.54 22.78
N PRO A 297 -2.30 4.68 22.46
CA PRO A 297 -2.26 5.83 23.35
C PRO A 297 -3.66 6.31 23.77
N GLU A 298 -3.81 6.69 25.04
CA GLU A 298 -5.07 7.18 25.60
C GLU A 298 -5.46 8.56 25.02
N ASN A 299 -6.72 8.98 25.21
CA ASN A 299 -7.29 10.28 24.79
C ASN A 299 -7.51 10.47 23.28
N TYR A 300 -7.46 9.39 22.50
CA TYR A 300 -7.78 9.43 21.07
C TYR A 300 -8.82 8.37 20.72
N ARG A 301 -9.64 8.69 19.73
CA ARG A 301 -10.38 7.70 18.94
C ARG A 301 -9.60 7.36 17.68
N TYR A 302 -9.51 6.09 17.34
CA TYR A 302 -8.63 5.67 16.26
C TYR A 302 -9.35 5.36 14.94
N GLY A 303 -8.67 5.67 13.84
CA GLY A 303 -8.97 5.19 12.50
C GLY A 303 -7.75 4.53 11.86
N ILE A 304 -7.98 3.59 10.95
CA ILE A 304 -6.93 2.97 10.14
C ILE A 304 -6.84 3.74 8.83
N MET A 305 -5.65 4.25 8.50
CA MET A 305 -5.41 4.89 7.21
C MET A 305 -4.99 3.87 6.15
N GLY A 306 -4.04 3.01 6.49
CA GLY A 306 -3.45 2.07 5.55
C GLY A 306 -2.13 1.48 6.07
N VAL A 307 -1.52 0.65 5.22
CA VAL A 307 -0.28 -0.06 5.53
C VAL A 307 0.75 0.28 4.47
N ALA A 308 1.94 0.70 4.89
CA ALA A 308 3.04 1.02 3.99
C ALA A 308 4.39 0.83 4.67
N GLY A 309 5.39 0.33 3.93
CA GLY A 309 6.77 0.24 4.41
C GLY A 309 6.99 -0.59 5.68
N GLY A 310 6.12 -1.57 5.97
CA GLY A 310 6.18 -2.37 7.21
C GLY A 310 5.54 -1.68 8.42
N TYR A 311 4.78 -0.60 8.22
CA TYR A 311 4.05 0.12 9.24
C TYR A 311 2.55 0.13 8.93
N LEU A 312 1.73 0.07 9.98
CA LEU A 312 0.33 0.47 9.93
C LEU A 312 0.23 1.94 10.35
N LEU A 313 -0.45 2.76 9.55
CA LEU A 313 -0.73 4.15 9.87
C LEU A 313 -2.13 4.30 10.46
N LEU A 314 -2.19 5.04 11.57
CA LEU A 314 -3.40 5.31 12.34
C LEU A 314 -3.65 6.81 12.44
N THR A 315 -4.91 7.21 12.29
CA THR A 315 -5.40 8.52 12.73
C THR A 315 -5.83 8.44 14.17
N GLY A 316 -5.38 9.39 15.00
CA GLY A 316 -5.89 9.61 16.35
C GLY A 316 -6.67 10.93 16.38
N TYR A 317 -7.98 10.82 16.53
CA TYR A 317 -8.88 11.96 16.72
C TYR A 317 -8.94 12.28 18.22
N PRO A 318 -8.43 13.44 18.66
CA PRO A 318 -8.53 13.86 20.05
C PRO A 318 -9.99 14.20 20.41
N GLU A 319 -10.31 14.17 21.70
CA GLU A 319 -11.64 14.57 22.19
C GLU A 319 -11.86 16.09 22.20
N ASP A 320 -10.80 16.83 22.52
CA ASP A 320 -10.79 18.28 22.54
C ASP A 320 -10.56 18.84 21.14
N ASP A 321 -10.67 20.17 21.00
CA ASP A 321 -10.46 20.92 19.75
C ASP A 321 -8.97 20.96 19.30
N MET A 322 -8.20 19.94 19.70
CA MET A 322 -6.79 19.74 19.41
C MET A 322 -6.57 19.24 17.98
N PRO A 323 -5.38 19.46 17.40
CA PRO A 323 -5.08 18.99 16.05
C PRO A 323 -5.00 17.46 15.98
N ILE A 324 -5.34 16.90 14.81
CA ILE A 324 -5.32 15.46 14.55
C ILE A 324 -3.88 14.95 14.66
N SER A 325 -3.69 13.92 15.49
CA SER A 325 -2.42 13.22 15.62
C SER A 325 -2.41 11.97 14.74
N TYR A 326 -1.25 11.63 14.21
CA TYR A 326 -1.03 10.40 13.48
C TYR A 326 -0.05 9.52 14.24
N PHE A 327 -0.30 8.22 14.20
CA PHE A 327 0.53 7.21 14.84
C PHE A 327 0.95 6.18 13.81
N SER A 328 2.14 5.62 13.99
CA SER A 328 2.59 4.48 13.22
C SER A 328 2.79 3.29 14.15
N LEU A 329 2.38 2.11 13.69
CA LEU A 329 2.63 0.85 14.36
C LEU A 329 3.60 0.05 13.51
N ASN A 330 4.78 -0.26 14.07
CA ASN A 330 5.73 -1.16 13.42
C ASN A 330 5.18 -2.59 13.41
N LEU A 331 4.99 -3.18 12.23
CA LEU A 331 4.35 -4.50 12.09
C LEU A 331 5.24 -5.66 12.53
N GLN A 332 6.54 -5.45 12.69
CA GLN A 332 7.47 -6.45 13.19
C GLN A 332 7.55 -6.44 14.72
N THR A 333 7.57 -5.27 15.35
CA THR A 333 7.74 -5.13 16.80
C THR A 333 6.43 -4.91 17.56
N PHE A 334 5.36 -4.57 16.85
CA PHE A 334 4.07 -4.11 17.40
C PHE A 334 4.18 -2.90 18.32
N GLN A 335 5.23 -2.07 18.14
CA GLN A 335 5.38 -0.82 18.87
C GLN A 335 4.64 0.30 18.15
N VAL A 336 3.82 1.03 18.92
CA VAL A 336 3.12 2.24 18.47
C VAL A 336 3.98 3.44 18.79
N GLU A 337 4.22 4.28 17.79
CA GLU A 337 4.99 5.52 17.91
C GLU A 337 4.17 6.69 17.37
N TRP A 338 4.30 7.85 18.00
CA TRP A 338 3.77 9.09 17.45
C TRP A 338 4.49 9.42 16.14
N PHE A 339 3.74 9.76 15.09
CA PHE A 339 4.26 9.92 13.74
C PHE A 339 4.37 11.40 13.34
N CYS A 340 3.26 12.13 13.40
CA CYS A 340 3.20 13.57 13.18
C CYS A 340 1.86 14.11 13.67
N GLN A 341 1.69 15.43 13.67
CA GLN A 341 0.42 16.11 13.92
C GLN A 341 0.15 17.13 12.82
N THR A 342 -1.13 17.32 12.45
CA THR A 342 -1.50 18.43 11.55
C THR A 342 -1.17 19.76 12.21
N GLY A 343 -0.58 20.71 11.47
CA GLY A 343 -0.47 22.10 11.96
C GLY A 343 -1.86 22.70 12.21
N ASP A 344 -1.95 23.71 13.08
CA ASP A 344 -3.21 24.36 13.49
C ASP A 344 -4.18 24.56 12.31
N LYS A 345 -5.44 24.19 12.56
CA LYS A 345 -6.59 24.14 11.63
C LYS A 345 -6.39 24.90 10.32
N SER A 346 -5.80 24.27 9.32
CA SER A 346 -6.11 24.60 7.94
C SER A 346 -7.36 23.81 7.58
N HIS A 347 -8.48 24.52 7.51
CA HIS A 347 -9.77 24.03 7.05
C HIS A 347 -9.60 23.36 5.68
N PHE A 348 -9.60 22.03 5.65
CA PHE A 348 -9.88 21.27 4.44
C PHE A 348 -11.31 20.74 4.57
N TRP A 349 -12.25 21.54 4.05
CA TRP A 349 -13.59 21.11 3.65
C TRP A 349 -13.68 21.23 2.14
#